data_AF-A0A2C9L699-F1
#
_entry.id   AF-A0A2C9L699-F1
#
_cell.length_a   1.000
_cell.length_b   1.000
_cell.length_c   1.000
_cell.angle_alpha   90.00
_cell.angle_beta   90.00
_cell.angle_gamma   90.00
#
_symmetry.space_group_name_H-M   'P 1'
#
loop_
_entity.id
_entity.type
_entity.pdbx_description
1 polymer ?
#
loop_
_entity_poly.entity_id
_entity_poly.type
_entity_poly.pdbx_seq_one_letter_code
_entity_poly.pdbx_strand_id
1 'polypeptide(L)'
;MKLLHIVTVACVILSIYAQTCPPMEMSFLIDQSENARWAGSTSNTTDSATNFNILDQQLRTVFSNSLLLNSASVSVGAYGYSAGESLNIIPYWTSVANAPNFLYQLRSLPNSGSWTLSGLRNIVDRPRYANSILFLITSQGSSSTTRRNDAIVDANRVKALGWNIKLLAMQVNIKHFFS
;
A
#
# COMPACT_ATOMS: atom_id res chain seq x y z
N MET A 1 47.05 29.29 -0.64
CA MET A 1 46.31 28.47 -1.64
C MET A 1 45.78 27.14 -1.09
N LYS A 2 45.49 26.99 0.22
CA LYS A 2 44.96 25.74 0.80
C LYS A 2 43.54 25.85 1.39
N LEU A 3 42.98 27.05 1.52
CA LEU A 3 41.60 27.26 2.00
C LEU A 3 40.54 27.11 0.89
N LEU A 4 40.90 27.43 -0.36
CA LEU A 4 39.96 27.43 -1.49
C LEU A 4 39.53 26.01 -1.90
N HIS A 5 40.38 25.00 -1.68
CA HIS A 5 40.08 23.60 -2.02
C HIS A 5 39.17 22.89 -1.00
N ILE A 6 39.08 23.39 0.24
CA ILE A 6 38.21 22.81 1.27
C ILE A 6 36.75 23.26 1.08
N VAL A 7 36.54 24.48 0.56
CA VAL A 7 35.19 25.00 0.27
C VAL A 7 34.57 24.32 -0.96
N THR A 8 35.36 23.98 -1.99
CA THR A 8 34.83 23.26 -3.16
C THR A 8 34.45 21.81 -2.85
N VAL A 9 35.18 21.14 -1.96
CA VAL A 9 34.83 19.78 -1.50
C VAL A 9 33.58 19.81 -0.61
N ALA A 10 33.37 20.86 0.19
CA ALA A 10 32.12 21.03 0.95
C ALA A 10 30.89 21.25 0.05
N CYS A 11 31.01 21.99 -1.06
CA CYS A 11 29.92 22.15 -2.04
C CYS A 11 29.62 20.87 -2.83
N VAL A 12 30.65 20.07 -3.17
CA VAL A 12 30.44 18.79 -3.88
C VAL A 12 29.87 17.70 -2.94
N ILE A 13 30.13 17.77 -1.64
CA ILE A 13 29.53 16.86 -0.64
C ILE A 13 28.11 17.29 -0.26
N LEU A 14 27.77 18.59 -0.29
CA LEU A 14 26.39 19.06 -0.10
C LEU A 14 25.45 18.65 -1.25
N SER A 15 25.96 18.41 -2.46
CA SER A 15 25.16 17.85 -3.56
C SER A 15 24.82 16.36 -3.40
N ILE A 16 25.40 15.65 -2.43
CA ILE A 16 25.10 14.23 -2.15
C ILE A 16 24.01 14.08 -1.07
N TYR A 17 23.68 15.15 -0.34
CA TYR A 17 22.62 15.17 0.68
C TYR A 17 21.23 15.50 0.14
N ALA A 18 21.10 15.76 -1.16
CA ALA A 18 19.81 15.92 -1.83
C ALA A 18 19.55 14.73 -2.76
N GLN A 19 19.65 13.49 -2.26
CA GLN A 19 18.87 12.40 -2.84
C GLN A 19 17.41 12.61 -2.42
N THR A 20 16.83 13.76 -2.79
CA THR A 20 15.41 14.01 -2.71
C THR A 20 14.78 13.00 -3.63
N CYS A 21 14.07 12.01 -3.07
CA CYS A 21 13.25 11.13 -3.88
C CYS A 21 12.44 12.01 -4.84
N PRO A 22 12.44 11.74 -6.15
CA PRO A 22 11.56 12.47 -7.06
C PRO A 22 10.13 12.36 -6.49
N PRO A 23 9.28 13.39 -6.67
CA PRO A 23 7.93 13.35 -6.15
C PRO A 23 7.27 12.01 -6.48
N MET A 24 6.72 11.37 -5.45
CA MET A 24 6.23 10.00 -5.55
C MET A 24 4.91 9.88 -4.83
N GLU A 25 4.00 9.15 -5.45
CA GLU A 25 2.75 8.76 -4.84
C GLU A 25 2.72 7.24 -4.70
N MET A 26 2.43 6.77 -3.49
CA MET A 26 2.31 5.34 -3.19
C MET A 26 0.90 5.08 -2.69
N SER A 27 0.13 4.32 -3.45
CA SER A 27 -1.19 3.86 -3.01
C SER A 27 -1.18 2.38 -2.70
N PHE A 28 -2.02 1.97 -1.76
CA PHE A 28 -2.17 0.57 -1.36
C PHE A 28 -3.58 0.10 -1.69
N LEU A 29 -3.71 -1.01 -2.39
CA LEU A 29 -4.98 -1.72 -2.52
C LEU A 29 -4.90 -2.99 -1.68
N ILE A 30 -5.62 -3.00 -0.57
CA ILE A 30 -5.45 -3.96 0.52
C ILE A 30 -6.63 -4.91 0.56
N ASP A 31 -6.34 -6.18 0.36
CA ASP A 31 -7.28 -7.27 0.59
C ASP A 31 -7.60 -7.37 2.09
N GLN A 32 -8.87 -7.15 2.44
CA GLN A 32 -9.40 -7.28 3.79
C GLN A 32 -10.25 -8.56 3.97
N SER A 33 -10.20 -9.47 3.00
CA SER A 33 -10.88 -10.77 3.06
C SER A 33 -10.42 -11.61 4.24
N GLU A 34 -11.16 -12.68 4.50
CA GLU A 34 -10.84 -13.64 5.55
C GLU A 34 -9.42 -14.17 5.45
N ASN A 35 -9.06 -14.74 4.31
CA ASN A 35 -7.73 -15.31 4.16
C ASN A 35 -6.63 -14.23 4.28
N ALA A 36 -6.92 -12.99 3.91
CA ALA A 36 -5.99 -11.88 4.04
C ALA A 36 -5.80 -11.45 5.49
N ARG A 37 -6.86 -11.46 6.31
CA ARG A 37 -6.77 -11.23 7.76
C ARG A 37 -5.88 -12.25 8.42
N TRP A 38 -6.08 -13.53 8.09
CA TRP A 38 -5.29 -14.61 8.68
C TRP A 38 -3.82 -14.51 8.25
N ALA A 39 -3.55 -14.19 6.99
CA ALA A 39 -2.18 -13.97 6.51
C ALA A 39 -1.53 -12.71 7.12
N GLY A 40 -2.33 -11.68 7.40
CA GLY A 40 -1.90 -10.38 7.91
C GLY A 40 -1.84 -10.25 9.43
N SER A 41 -2.08 -11.34 10.17
CA SER A 41 -2.19 -11.31 11.65
C SER A 41 -1.25 -12.29 12.34
N THR A 42 -0.82 -11.96 13.56
CA THR A 42 -0.06 -12.89 14.42
C THR A 42 -0.94 -13.86 15.20
N SER A 43 -2.27 -13.71 15.13
CA SER A 43 -3.26 -14.51 15.87
C SER A 43 -4.43 -14.84 14.96
N ASN A 44 -4.88 -16.10 14.99
CA ASN A 44 -6.02 -16.60 14.22
C ASN A 44 -7.34 -16.40 14.99
N THR A 45 -7.54 -15.22 15.56
CA THR A 45 -8.78 -14.89 16.30
C THR A 45 -9.70 -14.05 15.44
N THR A 46 -11.00 -14.15 15.67
CA THR A 46 -12.01 -13.29 15.03
C THR A 46 -12.02 -11.87 15.60
N ASP A 47 -11.17 -11.58 16.58
CA ASP A 47 -11.08 -10.27 17.22
C ASP A 47 -10.54 -9.22 16.23
N SER A 48 -11.40 -8.23 15.95
CA SER A 48 -11.04 -7.06 15.15
C SER A 48 -9.81 -6.31 15.68
N ALA A 49 -9.51 -6.38 16.98
CA ALA A 49 -8.37 -5.71 17.60
C ALA A 49 -7.00 -6.36 17.29
N THR A 50 -6.98 -7.63 16.87
CA THR A 50 -5.73 -8.33 16.49
C THR A 50 -5.58 -8.54 14.99
N ASN A 51 -6.69 -8.45 14.24
CA ASN A 51 -6.67 -8.58 12.78
C ASN A 51 -5.80 -7.52 12.12
N PHE A 52 -5.01 -7.93 11.12
CA PHE A 52 -4.05 -7.09 10.38
C PHE A 52 -2.93 -6.45 11.21
N ASN A 53 -2.64 -6.94 12.42
CA ASN A 53 -1.61 -6.32 13.23
C ASN A 53 -0.21 -6.33 12.58
N ILE A 54 0.16 -7.37 11.82
CA ILE A 54 1.42 -7.41 11.07
C ILE A 54 1.39 -6.33 9.99
N LEU A 55 0.32 -6.28 9.19
CA LEU A 55 0.21 -5.32 8.10
C LEU A 55 0.17 -3.86 8.60
N ASP A 56 -0.59 -3.59 9.66
CA ASP A 56 -0.64 -2.30 10.35
C ASP A 56 0.74 -1.90 10.87
N GLN A 57 1.47 -2.80 11.54
CA GLN A 57 2.85 -2.56 11.98
C GLN A 57 3.81 -2.27 10.82
N GLN A 58 3.72 -3.02 9.71
CA GLN A 58 4.56 -2.79 8.53
C GLN A 58 4.25 -1.43 7.88
N LEU A 59 2.98 -1.08 7.72
CA LEU A 59 2.57 0.23 7.20
C LEU A 59 3.03 1.36 8.12
N ARG A 60 2.89 1.22 9.43
CA ARG A 60 3.44 2.18 10.40
C ARG A 60 4.94 2.30 10.31
N THR A 61 5.65 1.18 10.12
CA THR A 61 7.11 1.18 9.94
C THR A 61 7.50 1.95 8.69
N VAL A 62 6.82 1.71 7.56
CA VAL A 62 7.01 2.48 6.32
C VAL A 62 6.73 3.96 6.56
N PHE A 63 5.61 4.32 7.19
CA PHE A 63 5.26 5.71 7.43
C PHE A 63 6.11 6.40 8.48
N SER A 64 6.81 5.65 9.34
CA SER A 64 7.79 6.20 10.29
C SER A 64 9.18 6.40 9.69
N ASN A 65 9.42 5.97 8.45
CA ASN A 65 10.72 6.11 7.80
C ASN A 65 11.06 7.60 7.64
N SER A 66 12.21 8.02 8.18
CA SER A 66 12.64 9.42 8.21
C SER A 66 12.83 10.04 6.82
N LEU A 67 13.18 9.23 5.81
CA LEU A 67 13.30 9.70 4.42
C LEU A 67 11.94 10.03 3.81
N LEU A 68 10.89 9.30 4.20
CA LEU A 68 9.53 9.52 3.71
C LEU A 68 8.83 10.63 4.50
N LEU A 69 9.00 10.68 5.83
CA LEU A 69 8.39 11.70 6.69
C LEU A 69 8.86 13.12 6.37
N ASN A 70 10.15 13.27 6.08
CA ASN A 70 10.74 14.58 5.79
C ASN A 70 10.62 14.98 4.31
N SER A 71 9.99 14.13 3.48
CA SER A 71 9.79 14.44 2.07
C SER A 71 8.45 15.13 1.86
N ALA A 72 8.50 16.42 1.51
CA ALA A 72 7.32 17.17 1.06
C ALA A 72 6.72 16.63 -0.25
N SER A 73 7.47 15.77 -0.95
CA SER A 73 7.14 15.28 -2.28
C SER A 73 6.60 13.85 -2.28
N VAL A 74 6.43 13.22 -1.11
CA VAL A 74 5.85 11.87 -0.99
C VAL A 74 4.43 11.97 -0.43
N SER A 75 3.51 11.29 -1.11
CA SER A 75 2.13 11.17 -0.64
C SER A 75 1.63 9.75 -0.75
N VAL A 76 0.65 9.40 0.08
CA VAL A 76 0.11 8.06 0.17
C VAL A 76 -1.41 8.03 0.10
N GLY A 77 -1.95 6.90 -0.31
CA GLY A 77 -3.38 6.60 -0.30
C GLY A 77 -3.59 5.11 -0.06
N ALA A 78 -4.80 4.71 0.32
CA ALA A 78 -5.11 3.30 0.48
C ALA A 78 -6.60 3.00 0.33
N TYR A 79 -6.90 1.90 -0.35
CA TYR A 79 -8.23 1.30 -0.42
C TYR A 79 -8.19 -0.08 0.21
N GLY A 80 -9.25 -0.42 0.92
CA GLY A 80 -9.56 -1.79 1.35
C GLY A 80 -10.58 -2.41 0.42
N TYR A 81 -10.56 -3.73 0.28
CA TYR A 81 -11.67 -4.46 -0.34
C TYR A 81 -11.93 -5.80 0.34
N SER A 82 -13.20 -6.22 0.36
CA SER A 82 -13.64 -7.52 0.84
C SER A 82 -14.96 -7.86 0.16
N ALA A 83 -15.00 -9.01 -0.52
CA ALA A 83 -16.07 -9.42 -1.41
C ALA A 83 -16.51 -8.28 -2.34
N GLY A 84 -17.80 -7.95 -2.37
CA GLY A 84 -18.35 -6.89 -3.22
C GLY A 84 -18.05 -5.47 -2.75
N GLU A 85 -17.43 -5.31 -1.59
CA GLU A 85 -17.26 -4.03 -0.92
C GLU A 85 -15.83 -3.50 -1.05
N SER A 86 -15.72 -2.18 -1.05
CA SER A 86 -14.45 -1.47 -0.98
C SER A 86 -14.62 -0.20 -0.16
N LEU A 87 -13.54 0.22 0.50
CA LEU A 87 -13.50 1.41 1.33
C LEU A 87 -12.22 2.20 1.02
N ASN A 88 -12.33 3.52 0.93
CA ASN A 88 -11.17 4.40 0.97
C ASN A 88 -10.67 4.51 2.41
N ILE A 89 -9.54 3.87 2.71
CA ILE A 89 -8.91 3.83 4.04
C ILE A 89 -8.16 5.14 4.28
N ILE A 90 -7.24 5.45 3.36
CA ILE A 90 -6.40 6.65 3.42
C ILE A 90 -6.69 7.44 2.14
N PRO A 91 -7.26 8.65 2.25
CA PRO A 91 -7.52 9.49 1.08
C PRO A 91 -6.27 9.65 0.21
N TYR A 92 -6.44 9.73 -1.10
CA TYR A 92 -5.33 10.01 -2.01
C TYR A 92 -4.59 11.28 -1.60
N TRP A 93 -3.29 11.27 -1.85
CA TRP A 93 -2.40 12.40 -1.61
C TRP A 93 -2.24 12.81 -0.14
N THR A 94 -2.62 11.94 0.79
CA THR A 94 -2.37 12.13 2.22
C THR A 94 -0.86 12.18 2.46
N SER A 95 -0.40 13.14 3.26
CA SER A 95 1.01 13.21 3.65
C SER A 95 1.41 11.97 4.47
N VAL A 96 2.65 11.53 4.33
CA VAL A 96 3.16 10.34 5.07
C VAL A 96 2.96 10.49 6.57
N ALA A 97 3.16 11.70 7.12
CA ALA A 97 2.98 11.98 8.55
C ALA A 97 1.52 11.80 9.04
N ASN A 98 0.53 12.04 8.17
CA ASN A 98 -0.89 11.95 8.53
C ASN A 98 -1.49 10.57 8.27
N ALA A 99 -0.86 9.76 7.42
CA ALA A 99 -1.36 8.44 7.02
C ALA A 99 -1.64 7.47 8.20
N PRO A 100 -0.81 7.42 9.27
CA PRO A 100 -1.08 6.52 10.41
C PRO A 100 -2.42 6.78 11.12
N ASN A 101 -2.97 7.99 11.03
CA ASN A 101 -4.23 8.36 11.67
C ASN A 101 -5.46 7.67 11.05
N PHE A 102 -5.29 7.07 9.88
CA PHE A 102 -6.37 6.42 9.12
C PHE A 102 -6.32 4.89 9.19
N LEU A 103 -5.23 4.31 9.74
CA LEU A 103 -5.01 2.86 9.74
C LEU A 103 -6.04 2.07 10.57
N TYR A 104 -6.80 2.73 11.45
CA TYR A 104 -7.94 2.11 12.15
C TYR A 104 -8.97 1.52 11.18
N GLN A 105 -9.04 2.00 9.93
CA GLN A 105 -9.97 1.51 8.91
C GLN A 105 -9.55 0.19 8.25
N LEU A 106 -8.33 -0.33 8.48
CA LEU A 106 -7.85 -1.62 7.92
C LEU A 106 -8.67 -2.85 8.36
N ARG A 107 -9.60 -2.70 9.31
CA ARG A 107 -10.40 -3.79 9.89
C ARG A 107 -11.91 -3.57 9.71
N SER A 108 -12.28 -2.55 8.93
CA SER A 108 -13.64 -2.03 8.87
C SER A 108 -14.56 -2.78 7.92
N LEU A 109 -14.01 -3.51 6.93
CA LEU A 109 -14.82 -4.27 5.99
C LEU A 109 -15.27 -5.62 6.58
N PRO A 110 -16.33 -6.26 6.06
CA PRO A 110 -16.74 -7.59 6.49
C PRO A 110 -15.66 -8.65 6.24
N ASN A 111 -15.69 -9.71 7.04
CA ASN A 111 -14.84 -10.87 6.85
C ASN A 111 -15.42 -11.78 5.74
N SER A 112 -15.00 -11.61 4.49
CA SER A 112 -15.59 -12.32 3.35
C SER A 112 -14.55 -12.69 2.29
N GLY A 113 -14.97 -12.96 1.05
CA GLY A 113 -14.10 -13.43 -0.03
C GLY A 113 -13.15 -12.36 -0.60
N SER A 114 -12.07 -12.78 -1.26
CA SER A 114 -11.15 -11.85 -1.94
C SER A 114 -11.59 -11.59 -3.38
N TRP A 115 -12.27 -10.46 -3.63
CA TRP A 115 -12.64 -10.04 -4.98
C TRP A 115 -11.85 -8.78 -5.36
N THR A 116 -10.66 -8.98 -5.90
CA THR A 116 -9.75 -7.89 -6.33
C THR A 116 -10.42 -6.89 -7.29
N LEU A 117 -11.37 -7.36 -8.10
CA LEU A 117 -12.16 -6.49 -8.98
C LEU A 117 -12.87 -5.36 -8.21
N SER A 118 -13.41 -5.63 -7.02
CA SER A 118 -14.16 -4.64 -6.24
C SER A 118 -13.24 -3.51 -5.80
N GLY A 119 -12.04 -3.87 -5.34
CA GLY A 119 -11.01 -2.91 -4.99
C GLY A 119 -10.52 -2.09 -6.19
N LEU A 120 -10.19 -2.76 -7.29
CA LEU A 120 -9.68 -2.09 -8.50
C LEU A 120 -10.70 -1.14 -9.10
N ARG A 121 -11.99 -1.48 -9.12
CA ARG A 121 -13.08 -0.61 -9.63
C ARG A 121 -13.19 0.73 -8.91
N ASN A 122 -12.87 0.76 -7.62
CA ASN A 122 -12.96 1.98 -6.81
C ASN A 122 -11.76 2.93 -7.00
N ILE A 123 -10.71 2.47 -7.70
CA ILE A 123 -9.59 3.32 -8.09
C ILE A 123 -9.97 4.04 -9.39
N VAL A 124 -10.42 5.29 -9.24
CA VAL A 124 -10.84 6.15 -10.36
C VAL A 124 -9.89 7.34 -10.58
N ASP A 125 -9.14 7.70 -9.55
CA ASP A 125 -8.24 8.85 -9.59
C ASP A 125 -6.92 8.53 -10.31
N ARG A 126 -6.45 9.50 -11.08
CA ARG A 126 -5.12 9.46 -11.70
C ARG A 126 -4.06 9.84 -10.67
N PRO A 127 -2.88 9.20 -10.71
CA PRO A 127 -1.78 9.65 -9.88
C PRO A 127 -1.27 11.03 -10.34
N ARG A 128 -0.67 11.79 -9.43
CA ARG A 128 -0.09 13.12 -9.75
C ARG A 128 1.25 13.03 -10.46
N TYR A 129 1.98 11.92 -10.27
CA TYR A 129 3.34 11.75 -10.76
C TYR A 129 3.48 10.51 -11.64
N ALA A 130 4.34 10.57 -12.66
CA ALA A 130 4.53 9.48 -13.62
C ALA A 130 5.12 8.19 -13.00
N ASN A 131 5.84 8.33 -11.89
CA ASN A 131 6.47 7.25 -11.13
C ASN A 131 5.60 6.72 -9.98
N SER A 132 4.29 6.99 -10.00
CA SER A 132 3.40 6.60 -8.91
C SER A 132 3.09 5.12 -8.92
N ILE A 133 3.10 4.52 -7.72
CA ILE A 133 3.01 3.08 -7.53
C ILE A 133 1.71 2.75 -6.81
N LEU A 134 1.01 1.73 -7.31
CA LEU A 134 -0.09 1.08 -6.60
C LEU A 134 0.36 -0.30 -6.13
N PHE A 135 0.53 -0.48 -4.82
CA PHE A 135 0.78 -1.79 -4.22
C PHE A 135 -0.53 -2.53 -4.02
N LEU A 136 -0.78 -3.56 -4.84
CA LEU A 136 -1.85 -4.52 -4.62
C LEU A 136 -1.36 -5.56 -3.61
N ILE A 137 -1.90 -5.51 -2.39
CA ILE A 137 -1.60 -6.45 -1.31
C ILE A 137 -2.76 -7.44 -1.20
N THR A 138 -2.51 -8.72 -1.45
CA THR A 138 -3.57 -9.74 -1.45
C THR A 138 -3.06 -11.10 -1.01
N SER A 139 -3.89 -11.87 -0.30
CA SER A 139 -3.54 -13.24 0.07
C SER A 139 -3.96 -14.28 -0.96
N GLN A 140 -4.93 -13.95 -1.81
CA GLN A 140 -5.46 -14.85 -2.84
C GLN A 140 -6.27 -14.08 -3.88
N GLY A 141 -6.27 -14.57 -5.12
CA GLY A 141 -7.24 -14.13 -6.12
C GLY A 141 -8.58 -14.86 -6.01
N SER A 142 -9.51 -14.52 -6.90
CA SER A 142 -10.79 -15.24 -7.02
C SER A 142 -10.63 -16.62 -7.70
N SER A 143 -11.31 -17.64 -7.18
CA SER A 143 -11.44 -18.96 -7.82
C SER A 143 -12.36 -18.95 -9.05
N SER A 144 -13.26 -17.97 -9.16
CA SER A 144 -14.10 -17.75 -10.35
C SER A 144 -13.30 -17.15 -11.51
N THR A 145 -13.32 -17.82 -12.67
CA THR A 145 -12.68 -17.37 -13.91
C THR A 145 -13.22 -16.02 -14.37
N THR A 146 -14.54 -15.81 -14.36
CA THR A 146 -15.16 -14.53 -14.73
C THR A 146 -14.62 -13.38 -13.88
N ARG A 147 -14.60 -13.56 -12.55
CA ARG A 147 -14.08 -12.54 -11.63
C ARG A 147 -12.59 -12.25 -11.82
N ARG A 148 -11.79 -13.25 -12.20
CA ARG A 148 -10.37 -13.03 -12.55
C ARG A 148 -10.23 -12.22 -13.83
N ASN A 149 -11.02 -12.55 -14.86
CA ASN A 149 -11.00 -11.81 -16.12
C ASN A 149 -11.43 -10.35 -15.92
N ASP A 150 -12.48 -10.12 -15.13
CA ASP A 150 -12.94 -8.77 -14.78
C ASP A 150 -11.86 -8.00 -14.00
N ALA A 151 -11.20 -8.64 -13.04
CA ALA A 151 -10.09 -8.02 -12.31
C ALA A 151 -8.92 -7.64 -13.22
N ILE A 152 -8.62 -8.44 -14.26
CA ILE A 152 -7.59 -8.12 -15.25
C ILE A 152 -8.01 -6.88 -16.08
N VAL A 153 -9.27 -6.81 -16.50
CA VAL A 153 -9.81 -5.64 -17.22
C VAL A 153 -9.69 -4.39 -16.35
N ASP A 154 -10.12 -4.45 -15.09
CA ASP A 154 -10.03 -3.33 -14.16
C ASP A 154 -8.58 -2.95 -13.82
N ALA A 155 -7.67 -3.93 -13.72
CA ALA A 155 -6.25 -3.65 -13.54
C ALA A 155 -5.65 -2.92 -14.75
N ASN A 156 -6.04 -3.29 -15.97
CA ASN A 156 -5.60 -2.59 -17.19
C ASN A 156 -6.17 -1.17 -17.26
N ARG A 157 -7.42 -0.97 -16.83
CA ARG A 157 -8.01 0.37 -16.68
C ARG A 157 -7.21 1.23 -15.69
N VAL A 158 -6.86 0.68 -14.53
CA VAL A 158 -6.06 1.39 -13.51
C VAL A 158 -4.65 1.71 -14.02
N LYS A 159 -4.01 0.79 -14.78
CA LYS A 159 -2.75 1.09 -15.46
C LYS A 159 -2.90 2.23 -16.48
N ALA A 160 -4.00 2.25 -17.23
CA ALA A 160 -4.30 3.31 -18.20
C ALA A 160 -4.54 4.69 -17.53
N LEU A 161 -4.91 4.73 -16.23
CA LEU A 161 -4.91 5.97 -15.46
C LEU A 161 -3.51 6.52 -15.18
N GLY A 162 -2.47 5.69 -15.31
CA GLY A 162 -1.07 6.05 -15.06
C GLY A 162 -0.42 5.34 -13.87
N TRP A 163 -1.14 4.44 -13.19
CA TRP A 163 -0.62 3.72 -12.03
C TRP A 163 0.34 2.59 -12.43
N ASN A 164 1.50 2.51 -11.77
CA ASN A 164 2.39 1.35 -11.82
C ASN A 164 1.97 0.32 -10.75
N ILE A 165 1.23 -0.72 -11.16
CA ILE A 165 0.74 -1.73 -10.22
C ILE A 165 1.86 -2.71 -9.85
N LYS A 166 2.13 -2.86 -8.55
CA LYS A 166 3.03 -3.85 -7.95
C LYS A 166 2.23 -4.81 -7.08
N LEU A 167 2.40 -6.11 -7.30
CA LEU A 167 1.71 -7.15 -6.53
C LEU A 167 2.57 -7.60 -5.35
N LEU A 168 1.99 -7.60 -4.16
CA LEU A 168 2.53 -8.20 -2.94
C LEU A 168 1.58 -9.31 -2.49
N ALA A 169 1.98 -10.56 -2.73
CA ALA A 169 1.21 -11.71 -2.30
C ALA A 169 1.52 -12.03 -0.83
N MET A 170 0.49 -12.06 0.02
CA MET A 170 0.59 -12.48 1.41
C MET A 170 0.34 -13.98 1.50
N GLN A 171 1.28 -14.71 2.08
CA GLN A 171 1.09 -16.15 2.26
C GLN A 171 0.28 -16.42 3.53
N VAL A 172 -0.80 -17.19 3.40
CA VAL A 172 -1.51 -17.73 4.57
C VAL A 172 -0.58 -18.71 5.27
N ASN A 173 -0.27 -18.46 6.54
CA ASN A 173 0.57 -19.35 7.33
C ASN A 173 -0.29 -20.54 7.81
N ILE A 174 -0.42 -21.55 6.96
CA ILE A 174 -1.18 -22.76 7.24
C ILE A 174 -0.35 -23.66 8.18
N LYS A 175 -0.30 -23.33 9.47
CA LYS A 175 0.27 -24.24 10.49
C LYS A 175 -0.77 -25.13 11.19
N HIS A 176 -2.07 -24.97 10.92
CA HIS A 176 -3.12 -25.67 11.70
C HIS A 176 -4.32 -26.23 10.89
N PHE A 177 -4.27 -26.34 9.56
CA PHE A 177 -5.35 -27.02 8.80
C PHE A 177 -5.12 -28.52 8.58
N PHE A 178 -3.99 -29.06 9.02
CA PHE A 178 -3.71 -30.50 9.04
C PHE A 178 -3.34 -30.91 10.47
N SER A 179 -4.33 -30.95 11.36
CA SER A 179 -4.27 -31.68 12.64
C SER A 179 -5.65 -32.25 12.93
#